data_AF-A0A7Y7M670-F1
#
_entry.id   AF-A0A7Y7M670-F1
#
_cell.length_a   1.000
_cell.length_b   1.000
_cell.length_c   1.000
_cell.angle_alpha   90.00
_cell.angle_beta   90.00
_cell.angle_gamma   90.00
#
_symmetry.space_group_name_H-M   'P 1'
#
loop_
_entity.id
_entity.type
_entity.pdbx_description
1 polymer ?
#
loop_
_entity_poly.entity_id
_entity_poly.type
_entity_poly.pdbx_seq_one_letter_code
_entity_poly.pdbx_strand_id
1 'polypeptide(L)'
;PPIGPEWQPRGMVRITRHPMLCSFALWALDHIIATGDTASLIFFGAFGVTALAGTTSIDAKLARRQPVLWRTLAAGTSIVPFGAILAGRNHFAPRELGWSVPILALGLWGGLLILHPLLFGMSPLPHVR
;
A
#
# COMPACT_ATOMS: atom_id res chain seq x y z
N PRO A 1 -6.53 25.04 17.21
CA PRO A 1 -5.21 24.63 17.71
C PRO A 1 -4.14 24.78 16.61
N PRO A 2 -2.95 25.31 16.93
CA PRO A 2 -1.82 25.27 15.99
C PRO A 2 -1.48 23.81 15.67
N ILE A 3 -1.23 23.53 14.39
CA ILE A 3 -0.91 22.20 13.89
C ILE A 3 0.58 21.97 14.19
N GLY A 4 0.87 21.10 15.15
CA GLY A 4 2.23 20.78 15.52
C GLY A 4 2.95 19.86 14.50
N PRO A 5 4.26 19.63 14.69
CA PRO A 5 5.08 18.80 13.80
C PRO A 5 4.59 17.35 13.67
N GLU A 6 3.76 16.87 14.59
CA GLU A 6 3.13 15.54 14.54
C GLU A 6 2.24 15.33 13.31
N TRP A 7 1.78 16.39 12.66
CA TRP A 7 0.95 16.34 11.45
C TRP A 7 1.74 16.41 10.15
N GLN A 8 3.08 16.48 10.23
CA GLN A 8 3.90 16.35 9.03
C GLN A 8 3.91 14.89 8.54
N PRO A 9 3.86 14.65 7.22
CA PRO A 9 3.93 13.30 6.67
C PRO A 9 5.23 12.61 7.07
N ARG A 10 5.15 11.38 7.59
CA ARG A 10 6.31 10.57 7.99
C ARG A 10 6.15 9.13 7.53
N GLY A 11 7.27 8.44 7.31
CA GLY A 11 7.31 7.05 6.87
C GLY A 11 6.57 6.83 5.56
N MET A 12 5.78 5.75 5.49
CA MET A 12 5.01 5.38 4.29
C MET A 12 4.01 6.45 3.84
N VAL A 13 3.54 7.30 4.76
CA VAL A 13 2.60 8.40 4.45
C VAL A 13 3.24 9.45 3.54
N ARG A 14 4.57 9.52 3.47
CA ARG A 14 5.27 10.37 2.50
C ARG A 14 5.10 9.90 1.06
N ILE A 15 5.00 8.58 0.85
CA ILE A 15 4.85 7.96 -0.47
C ILE A 15 3.40 8.10 -0.93
N THR A 16 2.45 7.69 -0.10
CA THR A 16 1.01 7.84 -0.35
C THR A 16 0.28 8.07 0.96
N ARG A 17 -0.78 8.89 0.93
CA ARG A 17 -1.64 9.17 2.08
C ARG A 17 -2.35 7.92 2.61
N HIS A 18 -2.60 6.94 1.73
CA HIS A 18 -3.36 5.73 2.04
C HIS A 18 -2.55 4.47 1.73
N PRO A 19 -1.42 4.22 2.44
CA PRO A 19 -0.52 3.12 2.08
C PRO A 19 -1.22 1.76 2.08
N MET A 20 -2.09 1.49 3.07
CA MET A 20 -2.81 0.22 3.15
C MET A 20 -3.81 0.03 1.99
N LEU A 21 -4.62 1.04 1.69
CA LEU A 21 -5.60 0.95 0.60
C LEU A 21 -4.91 0.90 -0.76
N CYS A 22 -3.78 1.61 -0.92
CA CYS A 22 -2.97 1.50 -2.12
C CYS A 22 -2.41 0.08 -2.29
N SER A 23 -1.93 -0.56 -1.21
CA SER A 23 -1.50 -1.96 -1.25
C SER A 23 -2.63 -2.89 -1.65
N PHE A 24 -3.84 -2.72 -1.10
CA PHE A 24 -4.99 -3.54 -1.50
C PHE A 24 -5.41 -3.33 -2.94
N ALA A 25 -5.36 -2.09 -3.45
CA ALA A 25 -5.66 -1.81 -4.84
C ALA A 25 -4.64 -2.47 -5.79
N LEU A 26 -3.34 -2.39 -5.47
CA LEU A 26 -2.28 -3.05 -6.25
C LEU A 26 -2.40 -4.57 -6.20
N TRP A 27 -2.63 -5.13 -5.01
CA TRP A 27 -2.84 -6.56 -4.80
C TRP A 27 -4.05 -7.08 -5.59
N ALA A 28 -5.20 -6.39 -5.51
CA ALA A 28 -6.39 -6.76 -6.26
C ALA A 28 -6.14 -6.71 -7.78
N LEU A 29 -5.47 -5.66 -8.26
CA LEU A 29 -5.13 -5.53 -9.68
C LEU A 29 -4.23 -6.68 -10.16
N ASP A 30 -3.17 -6.97 -9.41
CA ASP A 30 -2.23 -8.05 -9.72
C ASP A 30 -2.96 -9.41 -9.82
N HIS A 31 -3.85 -9.69 -8.88
CA HIS A 31 -4.61 -10.94 -8.88
C HIS A 31 -5.61 -11.01 -10.03
N ILE A 32 -6.30 -9.91 -10.36
CA ILE A 32 -7.19 -9.86 -11.54
C ILE A 32 -6.40 -10.10 -12.83
N ILE A 33 -5.18 -9.58 -12.94
CA ILE A 33 -4.32 -9.80 -14.11
C ILE A 33 -3.83 -11.25 -14.17
N ALA A 34 -3.46 -11.83 -13.02
CA ALA A 34 -2.91 -13.17 -12.93
C ALA A 34 -3.99 -14.27 -13.04
N THR A 35 -5.26 -13.94 -12.78
CA THR A 35 -6.38 -14.90 -12.79
C THR A 35 -7.30 -14.67 -14.00
N GLY A 36 -7.84 -15.75 -14.56
CA GLY A 36 -8.70 -15.70 -15.76
C GLY A 36 -10.17 -16.02 -15.50
N ASP A 37 -10.59 -16.15 -14.25
CA ASP A 37 -11.92 -16.63 -13.89
C ASP A 37 -12.82 -15.57 -13.25
N THR A 38 -14.13 -15.74 -13.43
CA THR A 38 -15.14 -14.80 -12.97
C THR A 38 -15.21 -14.68 -11.44
N ALA A 39 -14.94 -15.76 -10.70
CA ALA A 39 -15.04 -15.73 -9.24
C ALA A 39 -13.91 -14.86 -8.64
N SER A 40 -12.69 -15.03 -9.12
CA SER A 40 -11.54 -14.18 -8.79
C SER A 40 -11.82 -12.73 -9.14
N LEU A 41 -12.34 -12.46 -10.35
CA LEU A 41 -12.69 -11.09 -10.77
C LEU A 41 -13.68 -10.41 -9.81
N ILE A 42 -14.74 -11.11 -9.39
CA ILE A 42 -15.72 -10.56 -8.44
C ILE A 42 -15.08 -10.33 -7.08
N PHE A 43 -14.33 -11.29 -6.57
CA PHE A 43 -13.70 -11.21 -5.25
C PHE A 43 -12.69 -10.07 -5.19
N PHE A 44 -11.65 -10.10 -6.03
CA PHE A 44 -10.62 -9.05 -6.05
C PHE A 44 -11.18 -7.72 -6.52
N GLY A 45 -12.13 -7.72 -7.45
CA GLY A 45 -12.83 -6.51 -7.92
C GLY A 45 -13.55 -5.80 -6.77
N ALA A 46 -14.26 -6.53 -5.91
CA ALA A 46 -14.93 -5.96 -4.74
C ALA A 46 -13.94 -5.29 -3.77
N PHE A 47 -12.81 -5.94 -3.51
CA PHE A 47 -11.74 -5.35 -2.69
C PHE A 47 -11.09 -4.13 -3.36
N GLY A 48 -10.81 -4.22 -4.66
CA GLY A 48 -10.21 -3.15 -5.46
C GLY A 48 -11.09 -1.90 -5.49
N VAL A 49 -12.38 -2.05 -5.81
CA VAL A 49 -13.36 -0.95 -5.79
C VAL A 49 -13.46 -0.35 -4.39
N THR A 50 -13.55 -1.18 -3.36
CA THR A 50 -13.61 -0.74 -1.96
C THR A 50 -12.35 0.04 -1.56
N ALA A 51 -11.17 -0.43 -1.98
CA ALA A 51 -9.91 0.22 -1.70
C ALA A 51 -9.84 1.61 -2.36
N LEU A 52 -10.15 1.69 -3.66
CA LEU A 52 -10.14 2.94 -4.41
C LEU A 52 -11.19 3.94 -3.91
N ALA A 53 -12.45 3.52 -3.77
CA ALA A 53 -13.51 4.38 -3.22
C ALA A 53 -13.27 4.72 -1.75
N GLY A 54 -12.62 3.84 -0.99
CA GLY A 54 -12.23 4.07 0.40
C GLY A 54 -11.28 5.26 0.54
N THR A 55 -10.29 5.38 -0.34
CA THR A 55 -9.33 6.51 -0.29
C THR A 55 -10.03 7.87 -0.39
N THR A 56 -10.94 8.03 -1.36
CA THR A 56 -11.67 9.28 -1.57
C THR A 56 -12.71 9.51 -0.46
N SER A 57 -13.38 8.46 0.02
CA SER A 57 -14.36 8.52 1.11
C SER A 57 -13.72 8.98 2.43
N ILE A 58 -12.56 8.43 2.79
CA ILE A 58 -11.82 8.80 4.00
C ILE A 58 -11.38 10.27 3.92
N ASP A 59 -10.81 10.68 2.79
CA ASP A 59 -10.39 12.07 2.58
C ASP A 59 -11.57 13.04 2.66
N ALA A 60 -12.71 12.71 2.03
CA ALA A 60 -13.91 13.53 2.10
C ALA A 60 -14.46 13.64 3.53
N LYS A 61 -14.43 12.54 4.31
CA LYS A 61 -14.84 12.56 5.72
C LYS A 61 -13.90 13.44 6.55
N LEU A 62 -12.59 13.36 6.33
CA LEU A 62 -11.61 14.18 7.04
C LEU A 62 -11.74 15.66 6.66
N ALA A 63 -11.89 15.97 5.38
CA ALA A 63 -12.09 17.32 4.87
C ALA A 63 -13.33 18.00 5.48
N ARG A 64 -14.43 17.24 5.67
CA ARG A 64 -15.65 17.74 6.33
C ARG A 64 -15.50 17.90 7.84
N ARG A 65 -14.86 16.93 8.53
CA ARG A 65 -14.75 16.93 9.99
C ARG A 65 -13.67 17.88 10.52
N GLN A 66 -12.54 17.98 9.83
CA GLN A 66 -11.38 18.76 10.25
C GLN A 66 -10.73 19.46 9.04
N PRO A 67 -11.34 20.55 8.51
CA PRO A 67 -10.91 21.18 7.26
C PRO A 67 -9.47 21.73 7.29
N VAL A 68 -9.04 22.29 8.43
CA VAL A 68 -7.69 22.85 8.59
C VAL A 68 -6.66 21.73 8.55
N LEU A 69 -6.89 20.64 9.30
CA LEU A 69 -6.01 19.47 9.30
C LEU A 69 -5.91 18.85 7.91
N TRP A 70 -7.05 18.67 7.24
CA TRP A 70 -7.10 18.13 5.89
C TRP A 70 -6.22 18.95 4.94
N ARG A 71 -6.34 20.29 4.94
CA ARG A 71 -5.52 21.14 4.07
C ARG A 71 -4.02 20.95 4.33
N THR A 72 -3.61 20.84 5.59
CA THR A 72 -2.20 20.62 5.93
C THR A 72 -1.70 19.26 5.48
N LEU A 73 -2.46 18.19 5.73
CA LEU A 73 -2.10 16.85 5.26
C LEU A 73 -2.09 16.78 3.73
N ALA A 74 -3.11 17.33 3.08
CA ALA A 74 -3.26 17.31 1.63
C ALA A 74 -2.15 18.09 0.91
N ALA A 75 -1.65 19.17 1.52
CA ALA A 75 -0.53 19.93 0.98
C ALA A 75 0.74 19.06 0.83
N GLY A 76 1.07 18.24 1.83
CA GLY A 76 2.30 17.43 1.85
C GLY A 76 2.17 15.98 1.34
N THR A 77 0.97 15.54 0.93
CA THR A 77 0.72 14.13 0.56
C THR A 77 -0.07 13.98 -0.74
N SER A 78 -0.18 12.75 -1.23
CA SER A 78 -0.92 12.38 -2.44
C SER A 78 -1.58 11.01 -2.24
N ILE A 79 -2.72 10.76 -2.88
CA ILE A 79 -3.31 9.41 -2.94
C ILE A 79 -2.46 8.53 -3.87
N VAL A 80 -2.05 9.08 -5.02
CA VAL A 80 -1.16 8.40 -5.96
C VAL A 80 0.23 8.28 -5.34
N PRO A 81 0.82 7.07 -5.26
CA PRO A 81 2.18 6.86 -4.78
C PRO A 81 3.19 7.80 -5.44
N PHE A 82 4.07 8.38 -4.64
CA PHE A 82 5.11 9.35 -5.04
C PHE A 82 4.59 10.67 -5.65
N GLY A 83 3.28 10.84 -5.85
CA GLY A 83 2.73 12.03 -6.52
C GLY A 83 3.05 13.36 -5.83
N ALA A 84 3.13 13.38 -4.49
CA ALA A 84 3.54 14.58 -3.75
C ALA A 84 5.05 14.85 -3.84
N ILE A 85 5.86 13.79 -3.96
CA ILE A 85 7.31 13.87 -4.09
C ILE A 85 7.67 14.38 -5.48
N LEU A 86 7.08 13.81 -6.53
CA LEU A 86 7.26 14.24 -7.92
C LEU A 86 6.80 15.68 -8.15
N ALA A 87 5.77 16.13 -7.41
CA ALA A 87 5.30 17.51 -7.44
C ALA A 87 6.10 18.48 -6.55
N GLY A 88 7.19 18.04 -5.91
CA GLY A 88 8.04 18.88 -5.05
C GLY A 88 7.42 19.33 -3.73
N ARG A 89 6.25 18.78 -3.35
CA ARG A 89 5.56 19.11 -2.08
C ARG A 89 6.04 18.26 -0.90
N ASN A 90 6.79 17.21 -1.19
CA ASN A 90 7.37 16.30 -0.21
C ASN A 90 8.70 15.73 -0.73
N HIS A 91 9.44 15.02 0.11
CA HIS A 91 10.69 14.35 -0.26
C HIS A 91 10.65 12.88 0.12
N PHE A 92 11.47 12.08 -0.57
CA PHE A 92 11.65 10.67 -0.24
C PHE A 92 12.60 10.52 0.96
N ALA A 93 12.17 9.82 2.00
CA ALA A 93 12.94 9.61 3.22
C ALA A 93 13.08 8.10 3.51
N PRO A 94 14.00 7.38 2.86
CA PRO A 94 14.10 5.92 2.95
C PRO A 94 14.38 5.43 4.38
N ARG A 95 15.04 6.24 5.20
CA ARG A 95 15.36 5.91 6.59
C ARG A 95 14.12 5.80 7.48
N GLU A 96 12.99 6.40 7.07
CA GLU A 96 11.74 6.37 7.83
C GLU A 96 10.87 5.13 7.52
N LEU A 97 11.27 4.29 6.56
CA LEU A 97 10.42 3.19 6.05
C LEU A 97 10.41 1.94 6.94
N GLY A 98 11.27 1.86 7.95
CA GLY A 98 11.31 0.69 8.84
C GLY A 98 11.68 -0.59 8.09
N TRP A 99 12.83 -0.58 7.38
CA TRP A 99 13.31 -1.68 6.53
C TRP A 99 13.37 -3.06 7.19
N SER A 100 13.39 -3.12 8.52
CA SER A 100 13.34 -4.38 9.27
C SER A 100 12.12 -5.23 8.89
N VAL A 101 10.94 -4.62 8.71
CA VAL A 101 9.71 -5.37 8.41
C VAL A 101 9.73 -5.95 6.98
N PRO A 102 10.00 -5.17 5.91
CA PRO A 102 10.15 -5.73 4.57
C PRO A 102 11.26 -6.78 4.47
N ILE A 103 12.41 -6.56 5.11
CA ILE A 103 13.52 -7.52 5.08
C ILE A 103 13.11 -8.82 5.76
N LEU A 104 12.47 -8.74 6.94
CA LEU A 104 11.96 -9.92 7.62
C LEU A 104 10.90 -10.64 6.79
N ALA A 105 9.96 -9.90 6.20
CA ALA A 105 8.91 -10.48 5.35
C ALA A 105 9.49 -11.21 4.13
N LEU A 106 10.45 -10.60 3.42
CA LEU A 106 11.15 -11.21 2.30
C LEU A 106 11.97 -12.43 2.74
N GLY A 107 12.63 -12.34 3.90
CA GLY A 107 13.38 -13.45 4.48
C GLY A 107 12.49 -14.64 4.84
N LEU A 108 11.35 -14.40 5.49
CA LEU A 108 10.35 -15.43 5.81
C LEU A 108 9.74 -16.04 4.54
N TRP A 109 9.42 -15.22 3.55
CA TRP A 109 8.92 -15.68 2.26
C TRP A 109 9.95 -16.57 1.53
N GLY A 110 11.21 -16.13 1.46
CA GLY A 110 12.29 -16.92 0.87
C GLY A 110 12.56 -18.22 1.63
N GLY A 111 12.53 -18.16 2.97
CA GLY A 111 12.63 -19.35 3.82
C GLY A 111 11.50 -20.33 3.58
N LEU A 112 10.26 -19.85 3.45
CA LEU A 112 9.10 -20.68 3.13
C LEU A 112 9.26 -21.35 1.76
N LEU A 113 9.74 -20.64 0.73
CA LEU A 113 9.99 -21.22 -0.59
C LEU A 113 11.02 -22.36 -0.55
N ILE A 114 12.10 -22.16 0.19
CA ILE A 114 13.17 -23.17 0.34
C ILE A 114 12.68 -24.38 1.14
N LEU A 115 11.87 -24.14 2.18
CA LEU A 115 11.40 -25.18 3.09
C LEU A 115 10.13 -25.89 2.61
N HIS A 116 9.43 -25.34 1.62
CA HIS A 116 8.19 -25.90 1.07
C HIS A 116 8.31 -27.38 0.63
N PRO A 117 9.38 -27.84 -0.06
CA PRO A 117 9.56 -29.25 -0.37
C PRO A 117 9.71 -30.13 0.87
N LEU A 118 10.34 -29.61 1.94
CA LEU A 118 10.50 -30.35 3.19
C LEU A 118 9.17 -30.45 3.97
N LEU A 119 8.39 -29.36 3.99
CA LEU A 119 7.14 -29.30 4.74
C LEU A 119 5.98 -30.01 4.04
N PHE A 120 5.93 -29.96 2.71
CA PHE A 120 4.79 -30.40 1.92
C PHE A 120 5.11 -31.48 0.88
N GLY A 121 6.38 -31.87 0.72
CA GLY A 121 6.79 -32.94 -0.20
C GLY A 121 6.76 -32.58 -1.69
N MET A 122 6.50 -31.31 -2.05
CA MET A 122 6.40 -30.84 -3.43
C MET A 122 7.14 -29.51 -3.63
N SER A 123 7.72 -29.30 -4.82
CA SER A 123 8.38 -28.05 -5.18
C SER A 123 7.35 -26.98 -5.58
N PRO A 124 7.40 -25.76 -5.00
CA PRO A 124 6.56 -24.65 -5.45
C PRO A 124 7.12 -24.00 -6.73
N LEU A 125 8.37 -24.26 -7.08
CA LEU A 125 9.00 -23.74 -8.30
C LEU A 125 8.66 -24.64 -9.48
N PRO A 126 8.31 -24.06 -10.65
CA PRO A 126 8.07 -24.83 -11.86
C PRO A 126 9.33 -25.58 -12.25
N HIS A 127 9.18 -26.86 -12.57
CA HIS A 127 10.28 -27.65 -13.12
C HIS A 127 10.57 -27.16 -14.53
N VAL A 128 11.59 -26.32 -14.67
CA VAL A 128 12.17 -26.03 -15.98
C VAL A 128 12.85 -27.33 -16.42
N ARG A 129 12.31 -27.97 -17.47
CA ARG A 129 12.96 -29.10 -18.13
C ARG A 129 14.13 -28.62 -18.98
#